data_AF-A0A7J4DPC2-F1
#
_entry.id   AF-A0A7J4DPC2-F1
#
_cell.length_a   1.000
_cell.length_b   1.000
_cell.length_c   1.000
_cell.angle_alpha   90.00
_cell.angle_beta   90.00
_cell.angle_gamma   90.00
#
_symmetry.space_group_name_H-M   'P 1'
#
loop_
_entity.id
_entity.type
_entity.pdbx_description
1 polymer ?
#
loop_
_entity_poly.entity_id
_entity_poly.type
_entity_poly.pdbx_seq_one_letter_code
_entity_poly.pdbx_strand_id
1 'polypeptide(L)'
;MTEQIDKDSMVLLSASYDGIQKKAFLKFYDEKTDTIKLWYDNTEHKPYCLIKKGIDEKLLESIKNENKILAVEETTKIDLLNDKEENMLKIIADDPL
;
A
#
# COMPACT_ATOMS: atom_id res chain seq x y z
N MET A 1 -20.01 -11.57 0.72
CA MET A 1 -20.10 -11.94 2.15
C MET A 1 -18.69 -11.85 2.69
N THR A 2 -18.34 -10.79 3.41
CA THR A 2 -16.99 -10.62 3.95
C THR A 2 -16.85 -11.65 5.06
N GLU A 3 -15.94 -12.62 4.92
CA GLU A 3 -15.70 -13.59 5.98
C GLU A 3 -15.23 -12.84 7.23
N GLN A 4 -15.99 -12.97 8.31
CA GLN A 4 -15.73 -12.28 9.56
C GLN A 4 -14.49 -12.89 10.20
N ILE A 5 -13.44 -12.08 10.36
CA ILE A 5 -12.25 -12.48 11.11
C ILE A 5 -12.62 -12.53 12.58
N ASP A 6 -12.50 -13.71 13.18
CA ASP A 6 -12.56 -13.89 14.62
C ASP A 6 -11.16 -13.69 15.20
N LYS A 7 -10.99 -12.60 15.96
CA LYS A 7 -9.68 -12.17 16.46
C LYS A 7 -9.05 -13.18 17.43
N ASP A 8 -9.87 -14.02 18.07
CA ASP A 8 -9.41 -14.92 19.13
C ASP A 8 -8.97 -16.30 18.62
N SER A 9 -9.26 -16.65 17.35
CA SER A 9 -8.86 -17.95 16.76
C SER A 9 -8.14 -17.85 15.42
N MET A 10 -7.86 -16.65 14.94
CA MET A 10 -7.19 -16.43 13.66
C MET A 10 -5.78 -15.93 13.82
N VAL A 11 -4.81 -16.69 13.29
CA VAL A 11 -3.39 -16.34 13.28
C VAL A 11 -3.00 -15.83 11.90
N LEU A 12 -2.44 -14.62 11.83
CA LEU A 12 -1.90 -14.09 10.57
C LEU A 12 -0.65 -14.89 10.17
N LEU A 13 -0.69 -15.51 8.99
CA LEU A 13 0.44 -16.26 8.46
C LEU A 13 1.30 -15.41 7.52
N SER A 14 0.66 -14.68 6.60
CA SER A 14 1.37 -13.86 5.62
C SER A 14 0.48 -12.80 4.98
N ALA A 15 1.13 -11.84 4.31
CA ALA A 15 0.52 -10.88 3.40
C ALA A 15 1.00 -11.16 1.98
N SER A 16 0.14 -10.93 0.99
CA SER A 16 0.45 -11.10 -0.44
C SER A 16 -0.38 -10.12 -1.28
N TYR A 17 -0.12 -10.06 -2.59
CA TYR A 17 -0.85 -9.18 -3.50
C TYR A 17 -1.49 -10.00 -4.62
N ASP A 18 -2.77 -9.73 -4.89
CA ASP A 18 -3.48 -10.27 -6.04
C ASP A 18 -3.42 -9.24 -7.18
N GLY A 19 -2.66 -9.56 -8.23
CA GLY A 19 -2.48 -8.69 -9.40
C GLY A 19 -3.73 -8.52 -10.26
N ILE A 20 -4.67 -9.47 -10.21
CA ILE A 20 -5.94 -9.40 -10.96
C ILE A 20 -6.90 -8.48 -10.23
N GLN A 21 -7.06 -8.67 -8.92
CA GLN A 21 -7.94 -7.83 -8.08
C GLN A 21 -7.30 -6.48 -7.72
N LYS A 22 -5.99 -6.32 -7.96
CA LYS A 22 -5.17 -5.16 -7.58
C LYS A 22 -5.32 -4.79 -6.10
N LYS A 23 -5.23 -5.81 -5.24
CA LYS A 23 -5.40 -5.68 -3.79
C LYS A 23 -4.39 -6.50 -3.02
N ALA A 24 -3.93 -5.95 -1.91
CA ALA A 24 -3.28 -6.76 -0.89
C ALA A 24 -4.32 -7.70 -0.24
N PHE A 25 -3.87 -8.86 0.19
CA PHE A 25 -4.68 -9.77 0.99
C PHE A 25 -3.82 -10.45 2.05
N LEU A 26 -4.46 -10.81 3.15
CA LEU A 26 -3.87 -11.52 4.27
C LEU A 26 -4.34 -12.97 4.27
N LYS A 27 -3.43 -13.88 4.64
CA LYS A 27 -3.74 -15.29 4.90
C LYS A 27 -3.82 -15.49 6.40
N PHE A 28 -4.99 -15.87 6.89
CA PHE A 28 -5.21 -16.23 8.28
C PHE A 28 -5.41 -17.74 8.39
N TYR A 29 -4.75 -18.37 9.36
CA TYR A 29 -5.09 -19.71 9.80
C TYR A 29 -6.19 -19.63 10.86
N ASP A 30 -7.31 -20.34 10.66
CA ASP A 30 -8.38 -20.46 11.64
C ASP A 30 -8.23 -21.79 12.40
N GLU A 31 -7.84 -21.71 13.66
CA GLU A 31 -7.61 -22.88 14.53
C GLU A 31 -8.89 -23.69 14.77
N LYS A 32 -10.07 -23.06 14.69
CA LYS A 32 -11.35 -23.74 14.96
C LYS A 32 -11.75 -24.66 13.81
N THR A 33 -11.43 -24.27 12.58
CA THR A 33 -11.84 -25.01 11.38
C THR A 33 -10.68 -25.72 10.69
N ASP A 34 -9.44 -25.50 11.13
CA ASP A 34 -8.21 -26.01 10.52
C ASP A 34 -8.11 -25.62 9.03
N THR A 35 -8.42 -24.35 8.72
CA THR A 35 -8.42 -23.83 7.33
C THR A 35 -7.69 -22.51 7.21
N ILE A 36 -7.28 -22.18 5.97
CA ILE A 36 -6.75 -20.87 5.63
C ILE A 36 -7.87 -20.00 5.06
N LYS A 37 -8.07 -18.83 5.65
CA LYS A 37 -9.01 -17.80 5.17
C LYS A 37 -8.24 -16.64 4.54
N LEU A 38 -8.79 -16.11 3.45
CA LEU A 38 -8.23 -14.95 2.75
C LEU A 38 -9.02 -13.69 3.07
N TRP A 39 -8.33 -12.67 3.56
CA TRP A 39 -8.94 -11.36 3.82
C TRP A 39 -8.32 -10.30 2.91
N TYR A 40 -9.13 -9.82 1.97
CA TYR A 40 -8.71 -8.82 1.00
C TYR A 40 -8.83 -7.41 1.58
N ASP A 41 -7.88 -6.56 1.20
CA ASP A 41 -7.87 -5.16 1.58
C ASP A 41 -9.19 -4.46 1.22
N ASN A 42 -9.73 -3.76 2.22
CA ASN A 42 -10.92 -2.95 2.14
C ASN A 42 -10.66 -1.48 2.52
N THR A 43 -9.39 -1.08 2.65
CA THR A 43 -8.96 0.27 2.99
C THR A 43 -8.68 1.16 1.76
N GLU A 44 -8.91 0.61 0.56
CA GLU A 44 -8.61 1.26 -0.72
C GLU A 44 -7.13 1.60 -0.90
N HIS A 45 -6.23 0.82 -0.28
CA HIS A 45 -4.81 1.04 -0.38
C HIS A 45 -4.31 0.87 -1.83
N LYS A 46 -3.47 1.81 -2.27
CA LYS A 46 -2.79 1.78 -3.58
C LYS A 46 -1.28 1.81 -3.39
N PRO A 47 -0.50 1.12 -4.24
CA PRO A 47 0.96 1.20 -4.17
C PRO A 47 1.43 2.63 -4.40
N TYR A 48 2.46 3.04 -3.67
CA TYR A 48 3.04 4.37 -3.81
C TYR A 48 4.53 4.40 -3.48
N CYS A 49 5.23 5.41 -3.98
CA CYS A 49 6.58 5.76 -3.54
C CYS A 49 6.64 7.24 -3.12
N LEU A 50 7.70 7.59 -2.37
CA LEU A 50 7.92 8.95 -1.87
C LEU A 50 9.17 9.54 -2.52
N ILE A 51 9.08 10.79 -2.95
CA ILE A 51 10.23 11.58 -3.41
C ILE A 51 10.30 12.89 -2.64
N LYS A 52 11.52 13.40 -2.41
CA LYS A 52 11.71 14.69 -1.74
C LYS A 52 11.21 15.83 -2.63
N LYS A 53 10.55 16.81 -2.03
CA LYS A 53 10.15 18.04 -2.73
C LYS A 53 11.42 18.82 -3.13
N GLY A 54 11.52 19.21 -4.40
CA GLY A 54 12.70 19.90 -4.95
C GLY A 54 13.65 19.01 -5.78
N ILE A 55 13.31 17.73 -5.97
CA ILE A 55 13.93 16.89 -7.01
C ILE A 55 13.38 17.34 -8.38
N ASP A 56 14.28 17.41 -9.37
CA ASP A 56 14.11 17.80 -10.79
C ASP A 56 12.66 17.84 -11.32
N GLU A 57 12.20 19.03 -11.71
CA GLU A 57 10.86 19.25 -12.27
C GLU A 57 10.60 18.42 -13.54
N LYS A 58 11.63 18.13 -14.33
CA LYS A 58 11.49 17.30 -15.54
C LYS A 58 11.16 15.85 -15.19
N LEU A 59 11.70 15.34 -14.09
CA LEU A 59 11.39 14.01 -13.58
C LEU A 59 9.92 13.94 -13.16
N LEU A 60 9.43 14.98 -12.47
CA LEU A 60 8.02 15.07 -12.08
C LEU A 60 7.08 15.10 -13.28
N GLU A 61 7.43 15.86 -14.32
CA GLU A 61 6.66 15.92 -15.56
C GLU A 61 6.63 14.56 -16.27
N SER A 62 7.78 13.87 -16.33
CA SER A 62 7.88 12.52 -16.90
C SER A 62 6.99 11.52 -16.14
N ILE A 63 7.03 11.54 -14.80
CA ILE A 63 6.22 10.65 -13.95
C ILE A 63 4.72 10.90 -14.15
N LYS A 64 4.29 12.17 -14.27
CA LYS A 64 2.88 12.50 -14.50
C LYS A 64 2.36 12.02 -15.86
N ASN A 65 3.25 11.87 -16.84
CA ASN A 65 2.90 11.41 -18.17
C ASN A 65 2.86 9.86 -18.30
N GLU A 66 3.23 9.13 -17.26
CA GLU A 66 3.18 7.67 -17.25
C GLU A 66 1.76 7.16 -16.96
N ASN A 67 1.25 6.29 -17.83
CA ASN A 67 -0.14 5.80 -17.77
C ASN A 67 -0.49 5.01 -16.51
N LYS A 68 0.52 4.48 -15.80
CA LYS A 68 0.34 3.70 -14.56
C LYS A 68 0.23 4.57 -13.31
N ILE A 69 0.49 5.88 -13.41
CA ILE A 69 0.42 6.81 -12.29
C ILE A 69 -1.01 7.31 -12.14
N LEU A 70 -1.59 7.12 -10.96
CA LEU A 70 -2.96 7.53 -10.64
C LEU A 70 -3.01 8.95 -10.08
N ALA A 71 -2.06 9.30 -9.22
CA ALA A 71 -2.04 10.60 -8.55
C ALA A 71 -0.64 10.95 -8.03
N VAL A 72 -0.39 12.25 -7.84
CA VAL A 72 0.76 12.77 -7.12
C VAL A 72 0.25 13.74 -6.05
N GLU A 73 0.46 13.39 -4.79
CA GLU A 73 -0.06 14.13 -3.62
C GLU A 73 1.10 14.68 -2.78
N GLU A 74 0.93 15.84 -2.13
CA GLU A 74 1.89 16.29 -1.12
C GLU A 74 1.66 15.57 0.21
N THR A 75 2.73 15.20 0.90
CA THR A 75 2.66 14.57 2.23
C THR A 75 3.86 14.96 3.08
N THR A 76 3.70 14.91 4.40
CA THR A 76 4.78 15.20 5.36
C THR A 76 5.24 13.90 6.01
N LYS A 77 6.56 13.74 6.14
CA LYS A 77 7.20 12.63 6.85
C LYS A 77 8.23 13.16 7.84
N ILE A 78 8.56 12.36 8.84
CA ILE A 78 9.61 12.71 9.80
C ILE A 78 10.92 12.14 9.29
N ASP A 79 11.92 13.02 9.10
CA ASP A 79 13.31 12.63 8.93
C ASP A 79 13.87 12.24 10.30
N LEU A 80 13.88 10.93 10.57
CA LEU A 80 14.31 10.36 11.84
C LEU A 80 15.79 10.62 12.17
N LEU A 81 16.63 10.95 11.18
CA LEU A 81 18.05 11.21 11.42
C LEU A 81 18.29 12.61 11.96
N ASN A 82 17.49 13.58 11.51
CA ASN A 82 17.63 15.00 11.86
C ASN A 82 16.52 15.51 12.79
N ASP A 83 15.61 14.63 13.20
CA ASP A 83 14.45 14.91 14.05
C ASP A 83 13.63 16.12 13.56
N LYS A 84 13.30 16.12 12.28
CA LYS A 84 12.55 17.20 11.62
C LYS A 84 11.48 16.68 10.68
N GLU A 85 10.45 17.48 10.45
CA GLU A 85 9.49 17.23 9.38
C GLU A 85 10.08 17.57 8.01
N GLU A 86 9.77 16.75 7.01
CA GLU A 86 10.20 16.87 5.63
C GLU A 86 8.99 16.73 4.71
N ASN A 87 8.83 17.69 3.79
CA ASN A 87 7.77 17.67 2.79
C ASN A 87 8.18 16.79 1.60
N MET A 88 7.31 15.86 1.24
CA MET A 88 7.51 14.83 0.23
C MET A 88 6.36 14.85 -0.77
N LEU A 89 6.59 14.28 -1.94
CA LEU A 89 5.54 13.95 -2.89
C LEU A 89 5.30 12.44 -2.85
N LYS A 90 4.03 12.05 -2.71
CA LYS A 90 3.53 10.69 -2.75
C LYS A 90 3.02 10.40 -4.16
N ILE A 91 3.74 9.57 -4.89
CA ILE A 91 3.40 9.14 -6.24
C ILE A 91 2.61 7.84 -6.12
N ILE A 92 1.33 7.87 -6.43
CA ILE A 92 0.41 6.73 -6.32
C ILE A 92 0.30 6.05 -7.68
N ALA A 93 0.53 4.74 -7.71
CA ALA A 93 0.45 3.91 -8.91
C ALA A 93 -0.76 2.97 -8.88
N ASP A 94 -1.14 2.48 -10.04
CA ASP A 94 -2.25 1.54 -10.21
C ASP A 94 -1.89 0.10 -9.81
N ASP A 95 -0.63 -0.28 -10.02
CA ASP A 95 -0.13 -1.62 -9.72
C ASP A 95 1.32 -1.57 -9.18
N PRO A 96 1.74 -2.55 -8.35
CA PRO A 96 3.06 -2.54 -7.72
C PRO A 96 4.21 -3.05 -8.61
N LEU A 97 3.97 -3.50 -9.85
CA LEU A 97 4.94 -4.15 -10.76
C LEU A 97 5.21 -3.36 -12.06
#